data_AF-A0A221WAV9-F1
#
_entry.id   AF-A0A221WAV9-F1
#
_cell.length_a   1.000
_cell.length_b   1.000
_cell.length_c   1.000
_cell.angle_alpha   90.00
_cell.angle_beta   90.00
_cell.angle_gamma   90.00
#
_symmetry.space_group_name_H-M   'P 1'
#
loop_
_entity.id
_entity.type
_entity.pdbx_description
1 polymer ?
#
loop_
_entity_poly.entity_id
_entity_poly.type
_entity_poly.pdbx_seq_one_letter_code
_entity_poly.pdbx_strand_id
1 'polypeptide(L)'
;MGASLGALPVSNVVVLEVGLAVGLLVMAINIDLWPVSAGVLVVALAVAFARWRGRWVVQWSGLTLRYLFRSHTRVVTPPAPTDGEVPAPEEKTVTGPEDARVALLRLVIPDLVVAHAKDHERRPLGLAWHDGAWTAVLMVEPAPALVTHVGAAPNLPFGALAPCLEDRGVILDSIQVIWHCYPGSASLPASSPALNSYLEVLGPLPAAARRSTLVAVRLDPRRCQSAVSERGGGVVGAHRALIGALSRVRNAMEGQGVPTRPLDVDELLRAGISTANLQSVAGAQARVSLRERWAGVTAGGVGHASYAVTAWPSRATHSLNALTGVRALSSTVTMSISPTEDEGQVSLRGLVRVSARTPSELAAAHTRLNQLSGKLGVALTPLRGLQVPGFAATLPLGGTV
;
A
#
# COMPACT_ATOMS: atom_id res chain seq x y z
N MET A 1 3.05 -8.14 10.47
CA MET A 1 2.30 -9.11 11.30
C MET A 1 3.21 -9.57 12.44
N GLY A 2 2.68 -9.85 13.64
CA GLY A 2 3.49 -10.34 14.76
C GLY A 2 3.66 -11.87 14.71
N ALA A 3 4.59 -12.41 15.50
CA ALA A 3 4.80 -13.85 15.61
C ALA A 3 3.51 -14.57 16.06
N SER A 4 3.25 -15.76 15.50
CA SER A 4 2.14 -16.64 15.85
C SER A 4 2.65 -18.05 16.12
N LEU A 5 2.07 -18.72 17.11
CA LEU A 5 2.28 -20.14 17.40
C LEU A 5 1.04 -20.89 16.92
N GLY A 6 1.14 -21.55 15.77
CA GLY A 6 -0.01 -22.16 15.10
C GLY A 6 -1.10 -21.14 14.76
N ALA A 7 -2.34 -21.42 15.15
CA ALA A 7 -3.49 -20.53 14.91
C ALA A 7 -3.60 -19.34 15.89
N LEU A 8 -2.78 -19.31 16.96
CA LEU A 8 -2.85 -18.29 18.00
C LEU A 8 -1.69 -17.28 17.87
N PRO A 9 -1.98 -15.97 17.91
CA PRO A 9 -0.95 -14.95 18.01
C PRO A 9 -0.14 -15.13 19.31
N VAL A 10 1.18 -14.92 19.27
CA VAL A 10 2.05 -14.99 20.46
C VAL A 10 1.56 -14.06 21.57
N SER A 11 0.97 -12.91 21.21
CA SER A 11 0.37 -11.98 22.17
C SER A 11 -0.72 -12.62 23.04
N ASN A 12 -1.48 -13.57 22.49
CA ASN A 12 -2.55 -14.23 23.23
C ASN A 12 -1.95 -15.22 24.25
N VAL A 13 -0.86 -15.89 23.89
CA VAL A 13 -0.10 -16.78 24.79
C VAL A 13 0.47 -15.97 25.96
N VAL A 14 1.09 -14.82 25.68
CA VAL A 14 1.64 -13.93 26.72
C VAL A 14 0.54 -13.45 27.68
N VAL A 15 -0.65 -13.12 27.20
CA VAL A 15 -1.78 -12.72 28.08
C VAL A 15 -2.20 -13.87 29.00
N LEU A 16 -2.18 -15.12 28.53
CA LEU A 16 -2.46 -16.28 29.36
C LEU A 16 -1.36 -16.52 30.40
N GLU A 17 -0.08 -16.43 30.01
CA GLU A 17 1.06 -16.59 30.92
C GLU A 17 1.04 -15.53 32.02
N VAL A 18 0.80 -14.26 31.68
CA VAL A 18 0.68 -13.17 32.65
C VAL A 18 -0.52 -13.37 33.56
N GLY A 19 -1.68 -13.75 33.01
CA GLY A 19 -2.87 -14.03 33.80
C GLY A 19 -2.67 -15.16 34.81
N LEU A 20 -2.00 -16.24 34.39
CA LEU A 20 -1.65 -17.37 35.24
C LEU A 20 -0.62 -16.97 36.31
N ALA A 21 0.42 -16.23 35.93
CA ALA A 21 1.44 -15.76 36.88
C ALA A 21 0.85 -14.84 37.95
N VAL A 22 -0.02 -13.89 37.57
CA VAL A 22 -0.72 -13.01 38.51
C VAL A 22 -1.67 -13.82 39.40
N GLY A 23 -2.41 -14.78 38.83
CA GLY A 23 -3.29 -15.66 39.60
C GLY A 23 -2.52 -16.46 40.66
N LEU A 24 -1.37 -17.03 40.30
CA LEU A 24 -0.50 -17.75 41.23
C LEU A 24 0.11 -16.84 42.29
N LEU A 25 0.52 -15.61 41.92
CA LEU A 25 1.06 -14.63 42.86
C LEU A 25 0.02 -14.24 43.92
N VAL A 26 -1.22 -13.97 43.51
CA VAL A 26 -2.33 -13.66 44.45
C VAL A 26 -2.57 -14.82 45.41
N MET A 27 -2.53 -16.06 44.91
CA MET A 27 -2.71 -17.26 45.74
C MET A 27 -1.53 -17.51 46.69
N ALA A 28 -0.31 -17.13 46.29
CA ALA A 28 0.89 -17.24 47.12
C ALA A 28 0.91 -16.21 48.27
N ILE A 29 0.27 -15.05 48.10
CA ILE A 29 0.13 -14.05 49.16
C ILE A 29 -0.86 -14.53 50.23
N ASN A 30 -2.02 -15.05 49.80
CA ASN A 30 -3.01 -15.63 50.71
C ASN A 30 -3.86 -16.68 49.98
N ILE A 31 -3.88 -17.90 50.51
CA ILE A 31 -4.59 -19.04 49.92
C ILE A 31 -6.11 -18.85 49.90
N ASP A 32 -6.66 -18.05 50.83
CA ASP A 32 -8.10 -17.74 50.90
C ASP A 32 -8.56 -16.85 49.73
N LEU A 33 -7.62 -16.23 48.99
CA LEU A 33 -7.90 -15.44 47.79
C LEU A 33 -8.05 -16.29 46.51
N TRP A 34 -8.17 -17.62 46.61
CA TRP A 34 -8.38 -18.51 45.46
C TRP A 34 -9.51 -18.08 44.51
N PRO A 35 -10.66 -17.50 44.95
CA PRO A 35 -11.71 -17.05 44.03
C PRO A 35 -11.24 -15.87 43.17
N VAL A 36 -10.39 -14.99 43.71
CA VAL A 36 -9.81 -13.85 43.00
C VAL A 36 -8.81 -14.36 41.95
N SER A 37 -7.95 -15.31 42.30
CA SER A 37 -7.02 -15.95 41.36
C SER A 37 -7.76 -16.66 40.22
N ALA A 38 -8.83 -17.40 40.52
CA ALA A 38 -9.68 -18.03 39.53
C ALA A 38 -10.36 -16.97 38.62
N GLY A 39 -10.85 -15.88 39.21
CA GLY A 39 -11.42 -14.75 38.46
C GLY A 39 -10.44 -14.11 37.49
N VAL A 40 -9.20 -13.85 37.92
CA VAL A 40 -8.14 -13.30 37.06
C VAL A 40 -7.83 -14.24 35.89
N LEU A 41 -7.73 -15.55 36.14
CA LEU A 41 -7.48 -16.54 35.09
C LEU A 41 -8.64 -16.59 34.07
N VAL A 42 -9.89 -16.56 34.55
CA VAL A 42 -11.09 -16.54 33.68
C VAL A 42 -11.13 -15.27 32.83
N VAL A 43 -10.80 -14.12 33.39
CA VAL A 43 -10.70 -12.85 32.64
C VAL A 43 -9.58 -12.93 31.60
N ALA A 44 -8.41 -13.46 31.96
CA ALA A 44 -7.30 -13.62 31.03
C ALA A 44 -7.66 -14.56 29.86
N LEU A 45 -8.34 -15.68 30.15
CA LEU A 45 -8.88 -16.59 29.13
C LEU A 45 -9.89 -15.87 28.24
N ALA A 46 -10.85 -15.14 28.82
CA ALA A 46 -11.84 -14.39 28.07
C ALA A 46 -11.17 -13.35 27.14
N VAL A 47 -10.19 -12.60 27.62
CA VAL A 47 -9.46 -11.59 26.81
C VAL A 47 -8.60 -12.23 25.72
N ALA A 48 -7.92 -13.35 26.03
CA ALA A 48 -7.07 -14.05 25.08
C ALA A 48 -7.86 -14.68 23.92
N PHE A 49 -9.06 -15.20 24.20
CA PHE A 49 -9.88 -15.89 23.19
C PHE A 49 -11.03 -15.05 22.63
N ALA A 50 -11.36 -13.90 23.21
CA ALA A 50 -12.39 -13.02 22.66
C ALA A 50 -11.99 -12.49 21.28
N ARG A 51 -12.93 -12.60 20.35
CA ARG A 51 -12.79 -12.15 18.97
C ARG A 51 -13.75 -11.00 18.72
N TRP A 52 -13.24 -9.84 18.33
CA TRP A 52 -14.04 -8.66 18.02
C TRP A 52 -13.74 -8.17 16.60
N ARG A 53 -14.77 -8.15 15.73
CA ARG A 53 -14.70 -7.65 14.34
C ARG A 53 -13.56 -8.32 13.54
N GLY A 54 -13.43 -9.64 13.68
CA GLY A 54 -12.48 -10.45 12.91
C GLY A 54 -11.04 -10.48 13.44
N ARG A 55 -10.72 -9.73 14.51
CA ARG A 55 -9.40 -9.76 15.17
C ARG A 55 -9.52 -10.14 16.65
N TRP A 56 -8.43 -10.63 17.24
CA TRP A 56 -8.37 -10.93 18.67
C TRP A 56 -8.36 -9.65 19.51
N VAL A 57 -9.00 -9.64 20.68
CA VAL A 57 -9.04 -8.45 21.56
C VAL A 57 -7.64 -7.98 21.94
N VAL A 58 -6.71 -8.91 22.17
CA VAL A 58 -5.30 -8.59 22.45
C VAL A 58 -4.65 -7.82 21.29
N GLN A 59 -4.91 -8.21 20.05
CA GLN A 59 -4.41 -7.49 18.87
C GLN A 59 -5.01 -6.08 18.77
N TRP A 60 -6.29 -5.92 19.12
CA TRP A 60 -6.93 -4.61 19.21
C TRP A 60 -6.27 -3.73 20.27
N SER A 61 -5.97 -4.27 21.44
CA SER A 61 -5.33 -3.52 22.53
C SER A 61 -3.96 -3.00 22.11
N GLY A 62 -3.10 -3.87 21.55
CA GLY A 62 -1.76 -3.49 21.10
C GLY A 62 -1.80 -2.50 19.94
N LEU A 63 -2.73 -2.67 19.00
CA LEU A 63 -2.93 -1.72 17.91
C LEU A 63 -3.39 -0.34 18.42
N THR A 64 -4.35 -0.33 19.33
CA THR A 64 -4.89 0.90 19.92
C THR A 64 -3.83 1.62 20.74
N LEU A 65 -3.04 0.89 21.53
CA LEU A 65 -1.93 1.44 22.31
C LEU A 65 -0.87 2.07 21.40
N ARG A 66 -0.41 1.35 20.38
CA ARG A 66 0.57 1.87 19.39
C ARG A 66 0.05 3.09 18.64
N TYR A 67 -1.24 3.11 18.33
CA TYR A 67 -1.87 4.28 17.74
C TYR A 67 -1.85 5.44 18.73
N LEU A 68 -2.34 5.27 19.96
CA LEU A 68 -2.39 6.32 20.97
C LEU A 68 -1.01 6.95 21.25
N PHE A 69 0.07 6.16 21.24
CA PHE A 69 1.41 6.64 21.55
C PHE A 69 2.24 7.14 20.36
N ARG A 70 1.73 7.09 19.11
CA ARG A 70 2.47 7.62 17.95
C ARG A 70 2.02 9.02 17.53
N SER A 71 2.87 9.70 16.77
CA SER A 71 2.48 10.96 16.13
C SER A 71 1.50 10.70 14.98
N HIS A 72 0.40 11.46 14.98
CA HIS A 72 -0.66 11.35 13.98
C HIS A 72 -0.58 12.46 12.92
N THR A 73 0.29 13.43 13.13
CA THR A 73 0.43 14.60 12.28
C THR A 73 1.84 14.66 11.74
N ARG A 74 1.96 14.86 10.43
CA ARG A 74 3.21 15.16 9.75
C ARG A 74 3.03 16.43 8.94
N VAL A 75 4.08 17.23 8.87
CA VAL A 75 4.07 18.47 8.10
C VAL A 75 5.37 18.50 7.32
N VAL A 76 5.27 18.85 6.05
CA VAL A 76 6.43 19.13 5.20
C VAL A 76 6.38 20.60 4.84
N THR A 77 7.49 21.27 5.07
CA THR A 77 7.71 22.62 4.55
C THR A 77 8.35 22.46 3.18
N PRO A 78 7.76 23.03 2.12
CA PRO A 78 8.37 23.02 0.80
C PRO A 78 9.80 23.57 0.86
N PRO A 79 10.76 22.97 0.14
CA PRO A 79 12.09 23.55 0.01
C PRO A 79 11.98 24.96 -0.58
N ALA A 80 12.86 25.86 -0.14
CA ALA A 80 12.90 27.22 -0.66
C ALA A 80 13.10 27.20 -2.19
N PRO A 81 12.49 28.12 -2.95
CA PRO A 81 12.79 28.27 -4.37
C PRO A 81 14.30 28.46 -4.53
N THR A 82 14.95 27.65 -5.35
CA THR A 82 16.36 27.87 -5.68
C THR A 82 16.42 29.13 -6.54
N ASP A 83 16.87 30.24 -5.96
CA ASP A 83 17.15 31.47 -6.69
C ASP A 83 18.28 31.19 -7.69
N GLY A 84 17.92 31.03 -8.96
CA GLY A 84 18.78 31.34 -10.10
C GLY A 84 20.21 30.78 -10.10
N GLU A 85 20.39 29.47 -9.96
CA GLU A 85 21.50 28.75 -10.58
C GLU A 85 21.09 27.29 -10.62
N VAL A 86 20.67 26.80 -11.79
CA VAL A 86 20.63 25.36 -12.03
C VAL A 86 22.10 24.96 -12.00
N PRO A 87 22.59 24.26 -10.96
CA PRO A 87 23.96 23.78 -10.98
C PRO A 87 24.12 23.01 -12.28
N ALA A 88 25.23 23.20 -12.99
CA ALA A 88 25.56 22.38 -14.16
C ALA A 88 25.22 20.92 -13.84
N PRO A 89 24.67 20.12 -14.78
CA PRO A 89 24.22 18.77 -14.49
C PRO A 89 25.42 17.90 -14.10
N GLU A 90 25.87 18.00 -12.85
CA GLU A 90 26.50 16.91 -12.14
C GLU A 90 25.48 15.77 -12.24
N GLU A 91 25.94 14.59 -12.65
CA GLU A 91 25.10 13.40 -12.72
C GLU A 91 24.54 13.12 -11.32
N LYS A 92 23.39 13.71 -10.99
CA LYS A 92 22.70 13.48 -9.73
C LYS A 92 22.33 12.00 -9.69
N THR A 93 23.10 11.23 -8.92
CA THR A 93 22.88 9.79 -8.76
C THR A 93 21.67 9.50 -7.89
N VAL A 94 21.25 10.46 -7.07
CA VAL A 94 20.15 10.33 -6.09
C VAL A 94 19.38 11.65 -5.99
N THR A 95 18.05 11.54 -5.95
CA THR A 95 17.11 12.62 -5.64
C THR A 95 16.57 12.39 -4.22
N GLY A 96 16.91 13.29 -3.31
CA GLY A 96 16.56 13.27 -1.90
C GLY A 96 15.50 14.33 -1.53
N PRO A 97 15.37 14.69 -0.23
CA PRO A 97 14.36 15.63 0.26
C PRO A 97 14.49 17.06 -0.25
N GLU A 98 15.61 17.41 -0.89
CA GLU A 98 15.81 18.71 -1.52
C GLU A 98 14.91 18.91 -2.75
N ASP A 99 14.48 17.83 -3.41
CA ASP A 99 13.45 17.90 -4.46
C ASP A 99 12.07 18.02 -3.82
N ALA A 100 11.32 19.05 -4.21
CA ALA A 100 9.98 19.33 -3.67
C ALA A 100 9.01 18.15 -3.81
N ARG A 101 9.15 17.32 -4.84
CA ARG A 101 8.30 16.14 -5.08
C ARG A 101 8.62 15.03 -4.09
N VAL A 102 9.91 14.77 -3.84
CA VAL A 102 10.34 13.80 -2.82
C VAL A 102 9.94 14.30 -1.43
N ALA A 103 10.22 15.56 -1.11
CA ALA A 103 9.80 16.17 0.15
C ALA A 103 8.29 15.97 0.39
N LEU A 104 7.46 16.26 -0.62
CA LEU A 104 6.02 16.08 -0.55
C LEU A 104 5.60 14.62 -0.33
N LEU A 105 6.22 13.68 -1.06
CA LEU A 105 5.95 12.25 -0.89
C LEU A 105 6.42 11.70 0.46
N ARG A 106 7.43 12.34 1.08
CA ARG A 106 7.88 12.02 2.44
C ARG A 106 6.85 12.31 3.53
N LEU A 107 5.75 13.01 3.22
CA LEU A 107 4.57 13.01 4.11
C LEU A 107 4.07 11.60 4.38
N VAL A 108 4.01 10.77 3.33
CA VAL A 108 3.48 9.40 3.40
C VAL A 108 4.60 8.40 3.68
N ILE A 109 5.76 8.55 3.02
CA ILE A 109 6.92 7.64 3.05
C ILE A 109 8.16 8.37 3.60
N PRO A 110 8.36 8.42 4.93
CA PRO A 110 9.26 9.38 5.58
C PRO A 110 10.74 9.30 5.19
N ASP A 111 11.20 8.13 4.75
CA ASP A 111 12.57 7.79 4.36
C ASP A 111 12.74 7.65 2.85
N LEU A 112 11.75 8.11 2.07
CA LEU A 112 11.81 8.04 0.61
C LEU A 112 13.03 8.78 0.06
N VAL A 113 13.77 8.05 -0.77
CA VAL A 113 14.85 8.54 -1.62
C VAL A 113 14.70 7.87 -2.98
N VAL A 114 15.02 8.56 -4.08
CA VAL A 114 14.96 7.98 -5.43
C VAL A 114 16.35 7.99 -6.06
N ALA A 115 16.88 6.81 -6.34
CA ALA A 115 18.14 6.65 -7.05
C ALA A 115 17.92 6.64 -8.57
N HIS A 116 18.90 7.19 -9.29
CA HIS A 116 18.97 7.17 -10.75
C HIS A 116 19.73 5.94 -11.20
N ALA A 117 19.10 5.14 -12.04
CA ALA A 117 19.69 3.95 -12.64
C ALA A 117 19.48 3.96 -14.15
N LYS A 118 20.11 2.99 -14.82
CA LYS A 118 19.87 2.69 -16.22
C LYS A 118 19.48 1.22 -16.34
N ASP A 119 18.47 0.91 -17.14
CA ASP A 119 18.10 -0.48 -17.43
C ASP A 119 19.15 -1.17 -18.35
N HIS A 120 18.92 -2.44 -18.70
CA HIS A 120 19.81 -3.17 -19.60
C HIS A 120 19.92 -2.54 -21.01
N GLU A 121 18.90 -1.78 -21.42
CA GLU A 121 18.84 -1.06 -22.69
C GLU A 121 19.41 0.37 -22.55
N ARG A 122 20.06 0.68 -21.42
CA ARG A 122 20.61 2.00 -21.06
C ARG A 122 19.58 3.13 -20.97
N ARG A 123 18.30 2.79 -20.83
CA ARG A 123 17.23 3.78 -20.61
C ARG A 123 17.20 4.21 -19.14
N PRO A 124 16.89 5.49 -18.85
CA PRO A 124 16.74 5.97 -17.48
C PRO A 124 15.71 5.16 -16.69
N LEU A 125 16.03 4.87 -15.43
CA LEU A 125 15.18 4.11 -14.52
C LEU A 125 15.23 4.75 -13.13
N GLY A 126 14.07 4.97 -12.51
CA GLY A 126 13.96 5.40 -11.13
C GLY A 126 13.86 4.21 -10.17
N LEU A 127 14.64 4.24 -9.08
CA LEU A 127 14.58 3.26 -7.99
C LEU A 127 14.20 3.94 -6.68
N ALA A 128 13.04 3.62 -6.11
CA ALA A 128 12.60 4.15 -4.83
C ALA A 128 13.17 3.31 -3.67
N TRP A 129 13.76 3.98 -2.68
CA TRP A 129 14.15 3.37 -1.41
C TRP A 129 13.08 3.63 -0.35
N HIS A 130 12.66 2.57 0.33
CA HIS A 130 11.80 2.66 1.51
C HIS A 130 11.93 1.42 2.39
N ASP A 131 12.13 1.64 3.69
CA ASP A 131 12.13 0.60 4.73
C ASP A 131 13.15 -0.51 4.44
N GLY A 132 14.37 -0.11 4.07
CA GLY A 132 15.47 -1.04 3.82
C GLY A 132 15.45 -1.76 2.48
N ALA A 133 14.49 -1.45 1.60
CA ALA A 133 14.32 -2.14 0.32
C ALA A 133 14.24 -1.17 -0.87
N TRP A 134 14.66 -1.65 -2.04
CA TRP A 134 14.57 -0.94 -3.31
C TRP A 134 13.34 -1.37 -4.10
N THR A 135 12.66 -0.42 -4.74
CA THR A 135 11.48 -0.66 -5.58
C THR A 135 11.67 -0.03 -6.95
N ALA A 136 11.44 -0.82 -8.00
CA ALA A 136 11.37 -0.34 -9.37
C ALA A 136 9.95 -0.55 -9.92
N VAL A 137 9.50 0.29 -10.85
CA VAL A 137 8.10 0.29 -11.30
C VAL A 137 8.03 0.17 -12.82
N LEU A 138 7.16 -0.73 -13.28
CA LEU A 138 6.69 -0.80 -14.64
C LEU A 138 5.31 -0.13 -14.75
N MET A 139 5.09 0.65 -15.80
CA MET A 139 3.77 1.09 -16.21
C MET A 139 3.26 0.17 -17.32
N VAL A 140 2.03 -0.31 -17.19
CA VAL A 140 1.34 -1.00 -18.29
C VAL A 140 0.88 0.04 -19.28
N GLU A 141 1.25 -0.14 -20.54
CA GLU A 141 0.81 0.74 -21.62
C GLU A 141 -0.71 0.54 -21.83
N PRO A 142 -1.51 1.62 -21.79
CA PRO A 142 -2.92 1.50 -22.07
C PRO A 142 -3.10 1.07 -23.53
N ALA A 143 -3.91 0.03 -23.76
CA ALA A 143 -4.39 -0.25 -25.12
C ALA A 143 -5.08 1.02 -25.66
N PRO A 144 -4.92 1.36 -26.95
CA PRO A 144 -5.41 2.60 -27.56
C PRO A 144 -6.95 2.63 -27.71
N ALA A 145 -7.68 2.51 -26.61
CA ALA A 145 -9.09 2.80 -26.53
C ALA A 145 -9.28 4.17 -25.87
N LEU A 146 -9.87 5.12 -26.61
CA LEU A 146 -10.10 6.51 -26.21
C LEU A 146 -10.91 6.63 -24.89
N VAL A 147 -11.69 5.61 -24.51
CA VAL A 147 -12.46 5.52 -23.26
C VAL A 147 -12.58 4.04 -22.85
N THR A 148 -12.33 3.69 -21.58
CA THR A 148 -12.59 2.34 -21.05
C THR A 148 -13.56 2.38 -19.87
N HIS A 149 -14.49 1.42 -19.82
CA HIS A 149 -15.40 1.27 -18.68
C HIS A 149 -14.66 0.69 -17.46
N VAL A 150 -15.09 1.04 -16.24
CA VAL A 150 -14.58 0.42 -15.01
C VAL A 150 -14.80 -1.10 -15.09
N GLY A 151 -13.74 -1.86 -14.82
CA GLY A 151 -13.77 -3.33 -14.81
C GLY A 151 -13.38 -3.98 -16.14
N ALA A 152 -13.21 -3.20 -17.22
CA ALA A 152 -12.87 -3.74 -18.55
C ALA A 152 -11.36 -4.04 -18.75
N ALA A 153 -10.48 -3.60 -17.84
CA ALA A 153 -9.06 -3.91 -17.99
C ALA A 153 -8.78 -5.39 -17.68
N PRO A 154 -7.85 -6.02 -18.40
CA PRO A 154 -7.52 -7.42 -18.19
C PRO A 154 -7.12 -7.68 -16.74
N ASN A 155 -7.51 -8.84 -16.22
CA ASN A 155 -6.94 -9.35 -14.99
C ASN A 155 -5.46 -9.60 -15.27
N LEU A 156 -4.56 -9.00 -14.48
CA LEU A 156 -3.13 -9.24 -14.68
C LEU A 156 -2.78 -10.68 -14.29
N PRO A 157 -1.89 -11.34 -15.05
CA PRO A 157 -1.62 -12.77 -14.91
C PRO A 157 -0.69 -13.03 -13.72
N PHE A 158 -1.21 -13.00 -12.49
CA PHE A 158 -0.42 -13.28 -11.28
C PHE A 158 0.28 -14.65 -11.34
N GLY A 159 -0.30 -15.64 -12.02
CA GLY A 159 0.34 -16.92 -12.26
C GLY A 159 1.63 -16.82 -13.07
N ALA A 160 1.72 -15.87 -14.01
CA ALA A 160 2.95 -15.61 -14.77
C ALA A 160 3.99 -14.81 -13.96
N LEU A 161 3.54 -14.05 -12.96
CA LEU A 161 4.41 -13.26 -12.08
C LEU A 161 4.99 -14.07 -10.91
N ALA A 162 4.29 -15.11 -10.45
CA ALA A 162 4.74 -15.93 -9.32
C ALA A 162 6.16 -16.52 -9.51
N PRO A 163 6.53 -17.10 -10.67
CA PRO A 163 7.90 -17.57 -10.90
C PRO A 163 8.96 -16.47 -10.89
N CYS A 164 8.58 -15.20 -11.03
CA CYS A 164 9.53 -14.09 -11.00
C CYS A 164 9.96 -13.71 -9.57
N LEU A 165 9.26 -14.20 -8.54
CA LEU A 165 9.57 -13.91 -7.13
C LEU A 165 10.94 -14.46 -6.73
N GLU A 166 11.35 -15.59 -7.30
CA GLU A 166 12.60 -16.26 -6.97
C GLU A 166 13.30 -16.74 -8.24
N ASP A 167 14.50 -16.22 -8.50
CA ASP A 167 15.32 -16.67 -9.64
C ASP A 167 16.80 -16.36 -9.40
N ARG A 168 17.67 -17.35 -9.65
CA ARG A 168 19.14 -17.24 -9.62
C ARG A 168 19.67 -16.50 -8.38
N GLY A 169 19.25 -16.95 -7.20
CA GLY A 169 19.68 -16.41 -5.91
C GLY A 169 19.09 -15.03 -5.55
N VAL A 170 18.20 -14.48 -6.38
CA VAL A 170 17.43 -13.27 -6.06
C VAL A 170 16.04 -13.69 -5.59
N ILE A 171 15.70 -13.33 -4.35
CA ILE A 171 14.38 -13.55 -3.74
C ILE A 171 13.76 -12.18 -3.50
N LEU A 172 12.70 -11.87 -4.24
CA LEU A 172 11.99 -10.59 -4.13
C LEU A 172 11.25 -10.49 -2.80
N ASP A 173 11.14 -9.26 -2.30
CA ASP A 173 10.28 -8.95 -1.16
C ASP A 173 8.82 -9.09 -1.58
N SER A 174 8.45 -8.45 -2.70
CA SER A 174 7.11 -8.55 -3.26
C SER A 174 7.07 -8.08 -4.72
N ILE A 175 6.05 -8.53 -5.44
CA ILE A 175 5.58 -7.92 -6.69
C ILE A 175 4.17 -7.40 -6.42
N GLN A 176 3.98 -6.09 -6.57
CA GLN A 176 2.71 -5.41 -6.39
C GLN A 176 2.14 -4.94 -7.71
N VAL A 177 0.87 -5.19 -7.93
CA VAL A 177 0.09 -4.66 -9.03
C VAL A 177 -0.88 -3.63 -8.47
N ILE A 178 -0.77 -2.40 -8.94
CA ILE A 178 -1.52 -1.25 -8.45
C ILE A 178 -2.38 -0.71 -9.58
N TRP A 179 -3.69 -0.76 -9.41
CA TRP A 179 -4.65 -0.12 -10.27
C TRP A 179 -5.16 1.14 -9.62
N HIS A 180 -4.86 2.27 -10.24
CA HIS A 180 -5.32 3.57 -9.76
C HIS A 180 -6.29 4.17 -10.76
N CYS A 181 -7.48 4.53 -10.27
CA CYS A 181 -8.61 4.94 -11.08
C CYS A 181 -9.09 6.33 -10.66
N TYR A 182 -9.13 7.22 -11.65
CA TYR A 182 -9.72 8.55 -11.57
C TYR A 182 -10.99 8.58 -12.42
N PRO A 183 -12.19 8.63 -11.80
CA PRO A 183 -13.42 8.89 -12.53
C PRO A 183 -13.31 10.20 -13.32
N GLY A 184 -13.95 10.30 -14.49
CA GLY A 184 -13.92 11.52 -15.31
C GLY A 184 -14.44 12.75 -14.55
N SER A 185 -15.31 12.54 -13.56
CA SER A 185 -15.80 13.55 -12.63
C SER A 185 -14.76 14.10 -11.63
N ALA A 186 -13.57 13.50 -11.56
CA ALA A 186 -12.53 13.90 -10.63
C ALA A 186 -11.89 15.26 -10.98
N SER A 187 -12.02 15.71 -12.24
CA SER A 187 -11.55 17.03 -12.69
C SER A 187 -12.45 18.18 -12.23
N LEU A 188 -13.67 17.89 -11.78
CA LEU A 188 -14.64 18.90 -11.35
C LEU A 188 -14.52 19.17 -9.83
N PRO A 189 -14.64 20.43 -9.39
CA PRO A 189 -14.78 20.77 -7.97
C PRO A 189 -15.98 20.06 -7.34
N ALA A 190 -15.91 19.75 -6.04
CA ALA A 190 -16.99 19.08 -5.32
C ALA A 190 -18.32 19.86 -5.33
N SER A 191 -18.27 21.19 -5.42
CA SER A 191 -19.45 22.07 -5.47
C SER A 191 -19.97 22.34 -6.89
N SER A 192 -19.38 21.72 -7.93
CA SER A 192 -19.75 21.99 -9.31
C SER A 192 -21.16 21.48 -9.64
N PRO A 193 -22.08 22.32 -10.17
CA PRO A 193 -23.37 21.85 -10.66
C PRO A 193 -23.24 20.79 -11.76
N ALA A 194 -22.21 20.91 -12.61
CA ALA A 194 -21.92 19.93 -13.66
C ALA A 194 -21.57 18.54 -13.09
N LEU A 195 -20.92 18.49 -11.92
CA LEU A 195 -20.67 17.24 -11.21
C LEU A 195 -21.98 16.59 -10.77
N ASN A 196 -22.91 17.37 -10.22
CA ASN A 196 -24.21 16.86 -9.80
C ASN A 196 -25.03 16.34 -10.98
N SER A 197 -25.14 17.12 -12.07
CA SER A 197 -25.83 16.68 -13.30
C SER A 197 -25.18 15.44 -13.91
N TYR A 198 -23.85 15.36 -13.93
CA TYR A 198 -23.13 14.17 -14.40
C TYR A 198 -23.48 12.93 -13.55
N LEU A 199 -23.48 13.05 -12.23
CA LEU A 199 -23.78 11.95 -11.32
C LEU A 199 -25.25 11.51 -11.40
N GLU A 200 -26.17 12.46 -11.61
CA GLU A 200 -27.60 12.19 -11.84
C GLU A 200 -27.81 11.40 -13.13
N VAL A 201 -27.27 11.86 -14.26
CA VAL A 201 -27.38 11.19 -15.56
C VAL A 201 -26.67 9.83 -15.56
N LEU A 202 -25.52 9.73 -14.89
CA LEU A 202 -24.79 8.47 -14.77
C LEU A 202 -25.61 7.40 -14.00
N GLY A 203 -26.54 7.80 -13.14
CA GLY A 203 -27.46 6.88 -12.47
C GLY A 203 -26.72 5.79 -11.68
N PRO A 204 -26.91 4.48 -11.93
CA PRO A 204 -26.15 3.40 -11.30
C PRO A 204 -24.95 2.88 -12.14
N LEU A 205 -24.72 3.43 -13.33
CA LEU A 205 -23.72 2.94 -14.29
C LEU A 205 -22.28 3.22 -13.85
N PRO A 206 -21.28 2.42 -14.30
CA PRO A 206 -19.87 2.70 -14.04
C PRO A 206 -19.45 3.98 -14.77
N ALA A 207 -18.78 4.90 -14.06
CA ALA A 207 -18.25 6.12 -14.65
C ALA A 207 -17.17 5.81 -15.69
N ALA A 208 -17.07 6.58 -16.76
CA ALA A 208 -15.85 6.62 -17.55
C ALA A 208 -14.70 7.06 -16.64
N ALA A 209 -13.55 6.38 -16.70
CA ALA A 209 -12.46 6.66 -15.79
C ALA A 209 -11.10 6.54 -16.49
N ARG A 210 -10.18 7.42 -16.11
CA ARG A 210 -8.77 7.26 -16.44
C ARG A 210 -8.16 6.26 -15.47
N ARG A 211 -7.54 5.22 -16.00
CA ARG A 211 -6.88 4.19 -15.19
C ARG A 211 -5.41 4.11 -15.51
N SER A 212 -4.59 4.09 -14.48
CA SER A 212 -3.20 3.67 -14.57
C SER A 212 -3.02 2.31 -13.90
N THR A 213 -2.22 1.46 -14.53
CA THR A 213 -1.82 0.17 -13.98
C THR A 213 -0.31 0.18 -13.83
N LEU A 214 0.15 -0.02 -12.60
CA LEU A 214 1.56 -0.02 -12.24
C LEU A 214 1.93 -1.38 -11.66
N VAL A 215 3.12 -1.88 -11.98
CA VAL A 215 3.69 -3.08 -11.38
C VAL A 215 4.97 -2.67 -10.65
N ALA A 216 4.92 -2.68 -9.33
CA ALA A 216 6.07 -2.36 -8.47
C ALA A 216 6.77 -3.65 -8.05
N VAL A 217 8.06 -3.74 -8.33
CA VAL A 217 8.93 -4.88 -8.00
C VAL A 217 9.84 -4.45 -6.86
N ARG A 218 9.72 -5.09 -5.69
CA ARG A 218 10.46 -4.72 -4.48
C ARG A 218 11.49 -5.79 -4.11
N LEU A 219 12.70 -5.37 -3.80
CA LEU A 219 13.83 -6.21 -3.43
C LEU A 219 14.44 -5.73 -2.10
N ASP A 220 14.50 -6.61 -1.10
CA ASP A 220 15.29 -6.40 0.11
C ASP A 220 16.70 -6.97 -0.11
N PRO A 221 17.75 -6.12 -0.15
CA PRO A 221 19.12 -6.57 -0.39
C PRO A 221 19.62 -7.54 0.69
N ARG A 222 19.07 -7.50 1.91
CA ARG A 222 19.46 -8.38 3.02
C ARG A 222 19.05 -9.84 2.78
N ARG A 223 18.02 -10.06 1.96
CA ARG A 223 17.57 -11.40 1.52
C ARG A 223 18.36 -11.94 0.33
N CYS A 224 19.10 -11.08 -0.37
CA CYS A 224 19.78 -11.39 -1.63
C CYS A 224 21.30 -11.22 -1.54
N GLN A 225 21.92 -11.46 -0.38
CA GLN A 225 23.33 -11.10 -0.13
C GLN A 225 24.31 -11.73 -1.14
N SER A 226 24.19 -13.03 -1.44
CA SER A 226 25.04 -13.70 -2.44
C SER A 226 24.89 -13.06 -3.82
N ALA A 227 23.64 -12.91 -4.27
CA ALA A 227 23.33 -12.31 -5.56
C ALA A 227 23.80 -10.86 -5.67
N VAL A 228 23.73 -10.07 -4.58
CA VAL A 228 24.24 -8.70 -4.52
C VAL A 228 25.76 -8.68 -4.60
N SER A 229 26.44 -9.54 -3.85
CA SER A 229 27.91 -9.68 -3.87
C SER A 229 28.45 -10.05 -5.25
N GLU A 230 27.85 -11.05 -5.91
CA GLU A 230 28.20 -11.47 -7.28
C GLU A 230 28.03 -10.34 -8.31
N ARG A 231 27.17 -9.36 -8.02
CA ARG A 231 26.86 -8.23 -8.92
C ARG A 231 27.66 -6.96 -8.59
N GLY A 232 28.72 -7.08 -7.79
CA GLY A 232 29.62 -5.98 -7.42
C GLY A 232 29.40 -5.43 -6.02
N GLY A 233 28.49 -6.02 -5.23
CA GLY A 233 28.29 -5.69 -3.83
C GLY A 233 27.59 -4.34 -3.58
N GLY A 234 27.25 -4.10 -2.31
CA GLY A 234 26.67 -2.85 -1.84
C GLY A 234 25.40 -2.41 -2.60
N VAL A 235 25.23 -1.10 -2.73
CA VAL A 235 24.07 -0.48 -3.41
C VAL A 235 24.05 -0.80 -4.91
N VAL A 236 25.21 -0.81 -5.56
CA VAL A 236 25.32 -1.07 -7.01
C VAL A 236 24.89 -2.51 -7.34
N GLY A 237 25.34 -3.48 -6.55
CA GLY A 237 24.92 -4.88 -6.69
C GLY A 237 23.41 -5.06 -6.46
N ALA A 238 22.83 -4.36 -5.48
CA ALA A 238 21.39 -4.35 -5.22
C ALA A 238 20.60 -3.76 -6.40
N HIS A 239 21.03 -2.64 -6.97
CA HIS A 239 20.42 -2.04 -8.15
C HIS A 239 20.46 -3.01 -9.34
N ARG A 240 21.61 -3.61 -9.62
CA ARG A 240 21.76 -4.60 -10.72
C ARG A 240 20.87 -5.83 -10.52
N ALA A 241 20.76 -6.33 -9.29
CA ALA A 241 19.86 -7.44 -8.97
C ALA A 241 18.40 -7.08 -9.23
N LEU A 242 17.97 -5.88 -8.80
CA LEU A 242 16.61 -5.39 -9.01
C LEU A 242 16.31 -5.12 -10.50
N ILE A 243 17.24 -4.54 -11.26
CA ILE A 243 17.09 -4.31 -12.70
C ILE A 243 16.94 -5.65 -13.45
N GLY A 244 17.71 -6.68 -13.04
CA GLY A 244 17.56 -8.07 -13.48
C GLY A 244 16.13 -8.59 -13.25
N ALA A 245 15.65 -8.49 -12.01
CA ALA A 245 14.31 -8.95 -11.65
C ALA A 245 13.20 -8.18 -12.37
N LEU A 246 13.33 -6.86 -12.50
CA LEU A 246 12.40 -6.00 -13.23
C LEU A 246 12.28 -6.43 -14.71
N SER A 247 13.40 -6.74 -15.36
CA SER A 247 13.42 -7.23 -16.74
C SER A 247 12.68 -8.57 -16.87
N ARG A 248 12.81 -9.48 -15.89
CA ARG A 248 12.07 -10.75 -15.91
C ARG A 248 10.56 -10.54 -15.76
N VAL A 249 10.17 -9.68 -14.83
CA VAL A 249 8.75 -9.32 -14.63
C VAL A 249 8.17 -8.69 -15.91
N ARG A 250 8.92 -7.79 -16.55
CA ARG A 250 8.55 -7.20 -17.85
C ARG A 250 8.33 -8.27 -18.91
N ASN A 251 9.30 -9.18 -19.09
CA ASN A 251 9.21 -10.25 -20.08
C ASN A 251 8.05 -11.22 -19.79
N ALA A 252 7.76 -11.52 -18.52
CA ALA A 252 6.62 -12.36 -18.13
C ALA A 252 5.28 -11.69 -18.48
N MET A 253 5.18 -10.37 -18.33
CA MET A 253 4.00 -9.58 -18.72
C MET A 253 3.85 -9.50 -20.24
N GLU A 254 4.94 -9.24 -20.95
CA GLU A 254 4.98 -9.22 -22.42
C GLU A 254 4.57 -10.57 -23.02
N GLY A 255 5.05 -11.68 -22.44
CA GLY A 255 4.66 -13.04 -22.84
C GLY A 255 3.17 -13.35 -22.65
N GLN A 256 2.45 -12.52 -21.90
CA GLN A 256 0.99 -12.58 -21.71
C GLN A 256 0.25 -11.50 -22.52
N GLY A 257 0.94 -10.82 -23.45
CA GLY A 257 0.37 -9.76 -24.28
C GLY A 257 0.10 -8.46 -23.54
N VAL A 258 0.74 -8.23 -22.38
CA VAL A 258 0.60 -7.00 -21.60
C VAL A 258 1.87 -6.16 -21.76
N PRO A 259 1.89 -5.19 -22.69
CA PRO A 259 3.06 -4.34 -22.89
C PRO A 259 3.30 -3.45 -21.67
N THR A 260 4.55 -3.39 -21.23
CA THR A 260 4.94 -2.60 -20.07
C THR A 260 6.25 -1.87 -20.34
N ARG A 261 6.46 -0.75 -19.66
CA ARG A 261 7.73 -0.01 -19.69
C ARG A 261 8.18 0.38 -18.30
N PRO A 262 9.49 0.43 -18.03
CA PRO A 262 10.02 1.00 -16.79
C PRO A 262 9.70 2.50 -16.68
N LEU A 263 9.59 2.99 -15.45
CA LEU A 263 9.48 4.41 -15.14
C LEU A 263 10.85 5.02 -14.86
N ASP A 264 11.14 6.17 -15.47
CA ASP A 264 12.26 7.00 -15.05
C ASP A 264 11.98 7.69 -13.68
N VAL A 265 12.93 8.49 -13.20
CA VAL A 265 12.81 9.19 -11.90
C VAL A 265 11.63 10.16 -11.88
N ASP A 266 11.45 10.95 -12.92
CA ASP A 266 10.40 11.97 -12.98
C ASP A 266 9.02 11.34 -13.11
N GLU A 267 8.90 10.29 -13.90
CA GLU A 267 7.69 9.50 -14.05
C GLU A 267 7.34 8.73 -12.78
N LEU A 268 8.33 8.16 -12.07
CA LEU A 268 8.13 7.48 -10.80
C LEU A 268 7.59 8.46 -9.74
N LEU A 269 8.21 9.64 -9.61
CA LEU A 269 7.74 10.69 -8.69
C LEU A 269 6.34 11.18 -9.07
N ARG A 270 6.07 11.38 -10.36
CA ARG A 270 4.75 11.75 -10.87
C ARG A 270 3.70 10.67 -10.57
N ALA A 271 4.04 9.40 -10.74
CA ALA A 271 3.16 8.28 -10.40
C ALA A 271 2.89 8.23 -8.90
N GLY A 272 3.90 8.47 -8.05
CA GLY A 272 3.77 8.62 -6.61
C GLY A 272 2.82 9.76 -6.22
N ILE A 273 3.05 10.97 -6.73
CA ILE A 273 2.21 12.15 -6.44
C ILE A 273 0.77 11.90 -6.91
N SER A 274 0.64 11.29 -8.09
CA SER A 274 -0.66 11.02 -8.69
C SER A 274 -1.46 10.05 -7.84
N THR A 275 -0.88 8.87 -7.56
CA THR A 275 -1.53 7.88 -6.70
C THR A 275 -1.77 8.41 -5.28
N ALA A 276 -0.93 9.31 -4.77
CA ALA A 276 -1.13 9.97 -3.48
C ALA A 276 -2.25 11.02 -3.48
N ASN A 277 -2.78 11.43 -4.64
CA ASN A 277 -3.70 12.56 -4.80
C ASN A 277 -3.13 13.88 -4.26
N LEU A 278 -1.83 14.12 -4.47
CA LEU A 278 -1.13 15.32 -4.00
C LEU A 278 -0.89 16.34 -5.13
N GLN A 279 -1.53 16.19 -6.29
CA GLN A 279 -1.31 17.04 -7.46
C GLN A 279 -1.68 18.50 -7.19
N SER A 280 -2.75 18.76 -6.43
CA SER A 280 -3.24 20.11 -6.12
C SER A 280 -2.30 20.90 -5.19
N VAL A 281 -1.40 20.21 -4.48
CA VAL A 281 -0.43 20.80 -3.55
C VAL A 281 1.01 20.60 -4.05
N ALA A 282 1.20 20.03 -5.24
CA ALA A 282 2.51 19.92 -5.87
C ALA A 282 3.02 21.32 -6.23
N GLY A 283 4.20 21.69 -5.74
CA GLY A 283 4.76 23.03 -5.91
C GLY A 283 4.13 24.12 -5.02
N ALA A 284 3.30 23.74 -4.05
CA ALA A 284 2.79 24.68 -3.06
C ALA A 284 3.95 25.36 -2.31
N GLN A 285 3.83 26.66 -2.06
CA GLN A 285 4.78 27.45 -1.26
C GLN A 285 4.44 27.41 0.24
N ALA A 286 3.25 26.93 0.58
CA ALA A 286 2.78 26.77 1.94
C ALA A 286 3.05 25.37 2.47
N ARG A 287 3.08 25.24 3.80
CA ARG A 287 3.23 23.94 4.49
C ARG A 287 2.11 22.98 4.08
N VAL A 288 2.48 21.77 3.74
CA VAL A 288 1.54 20.67 3.44
C VAL A 288 1.54 19.71 4.62
N SER A 289 0.35 19.29 5.05
CA SER A 289 0.20 18.40 6.19
C SER A 289 -0.47 17.07 5.84
N LEU A 290 -0.15 16.08 6.66
CA LEU A 290 -0.82 14.80 6.74
C LEU A 290 -1.33 14.62 8.17
N ARG A 291 -2.59 14.21 8.31
CA ARG A 291 -3.23 13.93 9.59
C ARG A 291 -3.95 12.59 9.55
N GLU A 292 -3.49 11.65 10.37
CA GLU A 292 -4.14 10.37 10.54
C GLU A 292 -5.23 10.42 11.61
N ARG A 293 -6.38 9.85 11.31
CA ARG A 293 -7.47 9.54 12.23
C ARG A 293 -7.66 8.03 12.28
N TRP A 294 -8.41 7.55 13.26
CA TRP A 294 -8.62 6.12 13.45
C TRP A 294 -9.13 5.41 12.18
N ALA A 295 -10.04 6.04 11.43
CA ALA A 295 -10.70 5.45 10.26
C ALA A 295 -10.23 5.99 8.89
N GLY A 296 -9.30 6.94 8.86
CA GLY A 296 -8.78 7.50 7.61
C GLY A 296 -7.60 8.42 7.81
N VAL A 297 -6.99 8.87 6.72
CA VAL A 297 -5.89 9.84 6.73
C VAL A 297 -6.23 10.99 5.79
N THR A 298 -5.95 12.22 6.19
CA THR A 298 -6.06 13.39 5.32
C THR A 298 -4.67 13.85 4.93
N ALA A 299 -4.37 13.96 3.64
CA ALA A 299 -3.07 14.42 3.13
C ALA A 299 -3.31 15.46 2.03
N GLY A 300 -2.67 16.63 2.11
CA GLY A 300 -2.84 17.69 1.09
C GLY A 300 -4.29 18.14 0.90
N GLY A 301 -5.12 18.03 1.94
CA GLY A 301 -6.56 18.35 1.87
C GLY A 301 -7.46 17.22 1.36
N VAL A 302 -6.91 16.12 0.86
CA VAL A 302 -7.67 14.95 0.38
C VAL A 302 -7.82 13.92 1.51
N GLY A 303 -9.02 13.38 1.70
CA GLY A 303 -9.28 12.30 2.64
C GLY A 303 -9.11 10.93 2.00
N HIS A 304 -8.47 9.99 2.70
CA HIS A 304 -8.24 8.63 2.26
C HIS A 304 -8.71 7.63 3.33
N ALA A 305 -9.26 6.51 2.87
CA ALA A 305 -9.56 5.35 3.72
C ALA A 305 -9.07 4.08 3.03
N SER A 306 -8.26 3.30 3.77
CA SER A 306 -7.64 2.06 3.31
C SER A 306 -8.30 0.84 3.97
N TYR A 307 -8.47 -0.22 3.19
CA TYR A 307 -9.12 -1.47 3.55
C TYR A 307 -8.24 -2.63 3.11
N ALA A 308 -8.15 -3.68 3.92
CA ALA A 308 -7.54 -4.94 3.55
C ALA A 308 -8.60 -5.90 3.02
N VAL A 309 -8.25 -6.66 1.98
CA VAL A 309 -9.00 -7.83 1.56
C VAL A 309 -8.69 -8.95 2.54
N THR A 310 -9.71 -9.41 3.26
CA THR A 310 -9.58 -10.43 4.32
C THR A 310 -10.26 -11.76 3.98
N ALA A 311 -11.11 -11.78 2.96
CA ALA A 311 -11.62 -13.01 2.37
C ALA A 311 -11.72 -12.86 0.86
N TRP A 312 -11.29 -13.89 0.14
CA TRP A 312 -11.33 -13.97 -1.30
C TRP A 312 -12.53 -14.79 -1.75
N PRO A 313 -13.11 -14.49 -2.92
CA PRO A 313 -14.17 -15.32 -3.48
C PRO A 313 -13.61 -16.70 -3.83
N SER A 314 -14.39 -17.76 -3.59
CA SER A 314 -14.01 -19.14 -3.91
C SER A 314 -13.89 -19.41 -5.42
N ARG A 315 -14.46 -18.54 -6.26
CA ARG A 315 -14.30 -18.54 -7.72
C ARG A 315 -14.07 -17.11 -8.19
N ALA A 316 -13.05 -16.92 -9.04
CA ALA A 316 -12.75 -15.63 -9.66
C ALA A 316 -13.72 -15.33 -10.83
N THR A 317 -15.01 -15.22 -10.56
CA THR A 317 -16.02 -14.92 -11.59
C THR A 317 -16.04 -13.46 -12.01
N HIS A 318 -15.49 -12.57 -11.17
CA HIS A 318 -15.48 -11.12 -11.40
C HIS A 318 -14.10 -10.53 -11.18
N SER A 319 -13.74 -9.55 -12.01
CA SER A 319 -12.49 -8.81 -11.85
C SER A 319 -12.54 -7.96 -10.57
N LEU A 320 -11.53 -8.10 -9.70
CA LEU A 320 -11.35 -7.23 -8.53
C LEU A 320 -11.19 -5.76 -8.91
N ASN A 321 -10.86 -5.49 -10.17
CA ASN A 321 -10.86 -4.15 -10.75
C ASN A 321 -12.22 -3.46 -10.66
N ALA A 322 -13.32 -4.20 -10.51
CA ALA A 322 -14.64 -3.60 -10.26
C ALA A 322 -14.67 -2.76 -8.97
N LEU A 323 -13.79 -3.03 -8.00
CA LEU A 323 -13.62 -2.21 -6.79
C LEU A 323 -13.06 -0.82 -7.10
N THR A 324 -12.45 -0.61 -8.28
CA THR A 324 -12.06 0.73 -8.73
C THR A 324 -13.23 1.55 -9.31
N GLY A 325 -14.46 1.03 -9.23
CA GLY A 325 -15.69 1.70 -9.66
C GLY A 325 -16.36 2.57 -8.61
N VAL A 326 -15.76 2.68 -7.42
CA VAL A 326 -16.29 3.52 -6.35
C VAL A 326 -16.26 4.98 -6.79
N ARG A 327 -17.42 5.63 -6.73
CA ARG A 327 -17.58 7.05 -7.03
C ARG A 327 -17.03 7.87 -5.89
N ALA A 328 -15.79 8.31 -6.05
CA ALA A 328 -15.09 9.22 -5.17
C ALA A 328 -14.11 10.05 -6.03
N LEU A 329 -13.17 10.74 -5.40
CA LEU A 329 -12.09 11.42 -6.13
C LEU A 329 -11.22 10.40 -6.87
N SER A 330 -10.82 9.33 -6.19
CA SER A 330 -10.10 8.22 -6.80
C SER A 330 -10.28 6.93 -6.01
N SER A 331 -10.01 5.81 -6.66
CA SER A 331 -9.94 4.50 -6.03
C SER A 331 -8.70 3.75 -6.48
N THR A 332 -8.05 3.07 -5.54
CA THR A 332 -6.83 2.30 -5.77
C THR A 332 -7.06 0.88 -5.28
N VAL A 333 -6.75 -0.09 -6.12
CA VAL A 333 -6.69 -1.50 -5.72
C VAL A 333 -5.26 -1.96 -5.90
N THR A 334 -4.67 -2.49 -4.84
CA THR A 334 -3.31 -3.05 -4.86
C THR A 334 -3.38 -4.53 -4.53
N MET A 335 -2.72 -5.33 -5.34
CA MET A 335 -2.57 -6.77 -5.16
C MET A 335 -1.09 -7.09 -5.09
N SER A 336 -0.66 -7.72 -4.01
CA SER A 336 0.75 -8.05 -3.77
C SER A 336 0.91 -9.56 -3.68
N ILE A 337 1.89 -10.09 -4.40
CA ILE A 337 2.41 -11.44 -4.20
C ILE A 337 3.79 -11.37 -3.54
N SER A 338 4.06 -12.27 -2.61
CA SER A 338 5.35 -12.41 -1.94
C SER A 338 5.68 -13.89 -1.71
N PRO A 339 6.98 -14.27 -1.70
CA PRO A 339 7.38 -15.66 -1.48
C PRO A 339 6.90 -16.20 -0.13
N THR A 340 6.76 -17.52 -0.02
CA THR A 340 6.44 -18.24 1.23
C THR A 340 7.43 -19.39 1.41
N GLU A 341 7.45 -20.01 2.59
CA GLU A 341 8.26 -21.20 2.86
C GLU A 341 7.67 -22.47 2.19
N ASP A 342 6.39 -22.45 1.83
CA ASP A 342 5.71 -23.59 1.19
C ASP A 342 5.99 -23.60 -0.31
N GLU A 343 6.66 -24.65 -0.79
CA GLU A 343 6.99 -24.81 -2.20
C GLU A 343 5.75 -24.72 -3.10
N GLY A 344 5.87 -23.94 -4.18
CA GLY A 344 4.80 -23.75 -5.16
C GLY A 344 3.65 -22.85 -4.69
N GLN A 345 3.73 -22.28 -3.49
CA GLN A 345 2.74 -21.32 -2.99
C GLN A 345 3.31 -19.91 -2.96
N VAL A 346 2.41 -18.92 -3.09
CA VAL A 346 2.73 -17.50 -2.92
C VAL A 346 1.74 -16.88 -1.97
N SER A 347 2.21 -15.96 -1.14
CA SER A 347 1.33 -15.20 -0.25
C SER A 347 0.66 -14.09 -1.06
N LEU A 348 -0.66 -13.97 -0.96
CA LEU A 348 -1.45 -12.97 -1.67
C LEU A 348 -2.05 -11.97 -0.68
N ARG A 349 -1.81 -10.68 -0.91
CA ARG A 349 -2.42 -9.59 -0.15
C ARG A 349 -3.16 -8.63 -1.07
N GLY A 350 -4.35 -8.20 -0.65
CA GLY A 350 -5.14 -7.19 -1.35
C GLY A 350 -5.40 -5.98 -0.47
N LEU A 351 -5.22 -4.79 -1.03
CA LEU A 351 -5.59 -3.53 -0.41
C LEU A 351 -6.51 -2.75 -1.34
N VAL A 352 -7.46 -2.03 -0.75
CA VAL A 352 -8.29 -1.05 -1.45
C VAL A 352 -8.16 0.27 -0.73
N ARG A 353 -7.87 1.35 -1.46
CA ARG A 353 -7.93 2.72 -0.94
C ARG A 353 -8.94 3.51 -1.73
N VAL A 354 -9.79 4.24 -1.01
CA VAL A 354 -10.70 5.22 -1.58
C VAL A 354 -10.26 6.59 -1.12
N SER A 355 -10.23 7.55 -2.05
CA SER A 355 -9.88 8.94 -1.78
C SER A 355 -11.06 9.83 -2.14
N ALA A 356 -11.32 10.87 -1.34
CA ALA A 356 -12.45 11.76 -1.49
C ALA A 356 -12.07 13.20 -1.11
N ARG A 357 -12.78 14.17 -1.70
CA ARG A 357 -12.58 15.61 -1.47
C ARG A 357 -13.14 16.04 -0.12
N THR A 358 -14.22 15.39 0.33
CA THR A 358 -14.90 15.72 1.58
C THR A 358 -15.13 14.50 2.46
N PRO A 359 -15.32 14.67 3.78
CA PRO A 359 -15.67 13.57 4.67
C PRO A 359 -16.98 12.86 4.31
N SER A 360 -17.98 13.60 3.81
CA SER A 360 -19.26 13.02 3.40
C SER A 360 -19.13 12.17 2.13
N GLU A 361 -18.35 12.63 1.15
CA GLU A 361 -18.01 11.84 -0.04
C GLU A 361 -17.26 10.56 0.36
N LEU A 362 -16.32 10.64 1.31
CA LEU A 362 -15.58 9.47 1.80
C LEU A 362 -16.51 8.45 2.48
N ALA A 363 -17.47 8.92 3.28
CA ALA A 363 -18.46 8.06 3.94
C ALA A 363 -19.40 7.39 2.93
N ALA A 364 -19.87 8.12 1.92
CA ALA A 364 -20.69 7.55 0.83
C ALA A 364 -19.91 6.49 0.05
N ALA A 365 -18.64 6.78 -0.24
CA ALA A 365 -17.76 5.87 -0.95
C ALA A 365 -17.46 4.60 -0.13
N HIS A 366 -17.34 4.69 1.20
CA HIS A 366 -17.27 3.51 2.09
C HIS A 366 -18.51 2.62 1.96
N THR A 367 -19.71 3.20 2.05
CA THR A 367 -20.96 2.44 1.90
C THR A 367 -21.03 1.75 0.53
N ARG A 368 -20.63 2.45 -0.53
CA ARG A 368 -20.62 1.89 -1.88
C ARG A 368 -19.58 0.77 -2.04
N LEU A 369 -18.40 0.93 -1.46
CA LEU A 369 -17.35 -0.08 -1.47
C LEU A 369 -17.84 -1.37 -0.77
N ASN A 370 -18.51 -1.26 0.38
CA ASN A 370 -19.09 -2.42 1.06
C ASN A 370 -20.13 -3.14 0.18
N GLN A 371 -21.03 -2.40 -0.47
CA GLN A 371 -22.01 -2.98 -1.41
C GLN A 371 -21.34 -3.71 -2.58
N LEU A 372 -20.30 -3.10 -3.19
CA LEU A 372 -19.56 -3.72 -4.28
C LEU A 372 -18.81 -4.98 -3.81
N SER A 373 -18.19 -4.92 -2.63
CA SER A 373 -17.47 -6.07 -2.06
C SER A 373 -18.39 -7.26 -1.83
N GLY A 374 -19.62 -7.03 -1.31
CA GLY A 374 -20.63 -8.07 -1.14
C GLY A 374 -21.06 -8.70 -2.46
N LYS A 375 -21.23 -7.90 -3.53
CA LYS A 375 -21.55 -8.41 -4.87
C LYS A 375 -20.42 -9.25 -5.48
N LEU A 376 -19.17 -8.91 -5.16
CA LEU A 376 -17.98 -9.61 -5.65
C LEU A 376 -17.60 -10.82 -4.78
N GLY A 377 -18.27 -11.05 -3.65
CA GLY A 377 -17.91 -12.10 -2.70
C GLY A 377 -16.57 -11.85 -2.00
N VAL A 378 -16.13 -10.59 -1.91
CA VAL A 378 -14.87 -10.18 -1.27
C VAL A 378 -15.19 -9.57 0.10
N ALA A 379 -14.49 -9.96 1.15
CA ALA A 379 -14.60 -9.29 2.44
C ALA A 379 -13.52 -8.21 2.59
N LEU A 380 -13.94 -6.98 2.91
CA LEU A 380 -13.07 -5.85 3.16
C LEU A 380 -13.09 -5.46 4.64
N THR A 381 -11.91 -5.40 5.24
CA THR A 381 -11.74 -4.93 6.62
C THR A 381 -11.05 -3.56 6.63
N PRO A 382 -11.67 -2.51 7.20
CA PRO A 382 -11.01 -1.21 7.29
C PRO A 382 -9.73 -1.29 8.11
N LEU A 383 -8.64 -0.68 7.62
CA LEU A 383 -7.34 -0.64 8.31
C LEU A 383 -7.33 0.39 9.44
N ARG A 384 -8.25 0.26 10.40
CA ARG A 384 -8.35 1.23 11.49
C ARG A 384 -7.06 1.24 12.31
N GLY A 385 -6.57 2.44 12.63
CA GLY A 385 -5.27 2.61 13.30
C GLY A 385 -4.03 2.25 12.45
N LEU A 386 -4.21 1.86 11.18
CA LEU A 386 -3.13 1.55 10.22
C LEU A 386 -3.38 2.28 8.89
N GLN A 387 -3.95 3.47 8.92
CA GLN A 387 -4.36 4.19 7.72
C GLN A 387 -3.15 4.77 6.98
N VAL A 388 -2.14 5.28 7.69
CA VAL A 388 -0.90 5.76 7.06
C VAL A 388 -0.10 4.63 6.41
N PRO A 389 0.19 3.50 7.10
CA PRO A 389 0.79 2.34 6.43
C PRO A 389 -0.07 1.83 5.26
N GLY A 390 -1.39 1.73 5.46
CA GLY A 390 -2.34 1.36 4.42
C GLY A 390 -2.28 2.26 3.20
N PHE A 391 -2.12 3.57 3.43
CA PHE A 391 -1.95 4.55 2.38
C PHE A 391 -0.61 4.36 1.67
N ALA A 392 0.51 4.28 2.39
CA ALA A 392 1.83 4.06 1.82
C ALA A 392 1.90 2.79 0.95
N ALA A 393 1.29 1.69 1.40
CA ALA A 393 1.25 0.41 0.67
C ALA A 393 0.36 0.39 -0.58
N THR A 394 -0.30 1.50 -0.88
CA THR A 394 -1.05 1.68 -2.14
C THR A 394 -0.40 2.72 -3.05
N LEU A 395 0.84 3.11 -2.74
CA LEU A 395 1.70 3.92 -3.59
C LEU A 395 2.74 3.03 -4.29
N PRO A 396 3.19 3.38 -5.52
CA PRO A 396 4.17 2.61 -6.28
C PRO A 396 5.61 2.88 -5.80
N LEU A 397 5.81 3.05 -4.49
CA LEU A 397 7.06 3.55 -3.90
C LEU A 397 7.57 2.63 -2.77
N GLY A 398 7.14 1.36 -2.78
CA GLY A 398 7.66 0.33 -1.87
C GLY A 398 6.96 0.20 -0.53
N GLY A 399 5.83 0.87 -0.32
CA GLY A 399 5.06 0.72 0.92
C GLY A 399 4.49 -0.69 1.10
N THR A 400 4.45 -1.17 2.34
CA THR A 400 3.86 -2.48 2.72
C THR A 400 3.10 -2.39 4.05
N VAL A 401 2.13 -3.30 4.28
CA VAL A 401 1.28 -3.38 5.50
C VAL A 401 1.25 -4.80 6.05
#